data_AF-K0KB67-F1
#
_entry.id   AF-K0KB67-F1
#
_cell.length_a   1.000
_cell.length_b   1.000
_cell.length_c   1.000
_cell.angle_alpha   90.00
_cell.angle_beta   90.00
_cell.angle_gamma   90.00
#
_symmetry.space_group_name_H-M   'P 1'
#
loop_
_entity.id
_entity.type
_entity.pdbx_description
1 polymer ?
#
loop_
_entity_poly.entity_id
_entity_poly.type
_entity_poly.pdbx_seq_one_letter_code
_entity_poly.pdbx_strand_id
1 'polypeptide(L)'
;MALQDLPVMLSGYRLMVTEAPAAKMREAEDGTVTPVVDRMSGEVQYVVTLFAKPMPVEGRKAGKGEEIRVNLPGDPGEGFEEGMYVELVNAVVNTYEIPDRVDPRKIASAGLWFKAAGLKPVARPVRNAA
;
A
#
# COMPACT_ATOMS: atom_id res chain seq x y z
N MET A 1 20.53 -8.66 4.54
CA MET A 1 19.15 -8.85 5.04
C MET A 1 18.37 -7.60 4.70
N ALA A 2 17.25 -7.74 4.00
CA ALA A 2 16.40 -6.60 3.69
C ALA A 2 15.74 -6.08 4.98
N LEU A 3 15.63 -4.76 5.14
CA LEU A 3 14.97 -4.14 6.28
C LEU A 3 13.47 -4.44 6.22
N GLN A 4 12.88 -4.83 7.33
CA GLN A 4 11.45 -5.15 7.42
C GLN A 4 10.77 -4.25 8.44
N ASP A 5 9.48 -4.01 8.20
CA ASP A 5 8.52 -3.37 9.08
C ASP A 5 8.98 -1.99 9.61
N LEU A 6 9.61 -1.20 8.73
CA LEU A 6 10.02 0.18 9.03
C LEU A 6 8.77 1.05 9.15
N PRO A 7 8.50 1.70 10.30
CA PRO A 7 7.34 2.57 10.45
C PRO A 7 7.38 3.74 9.47
N VAL A 8 6.25 4.06 8.84
CA VAL A 8 6.12 5.20 7.93
C VAL A 8 5.09 6.21 8.40
N MET A 9 5.47 7.49 8.36
CA MET A 9 4.62 8.62 8.73
C MET A 9 4.02 9.25 7.48
N LEU A 10 2.72 9.05 7.26
CA LEU A 10 2.01 9.54 6.06
C LEU A 10 1.04 10.70 6.33
N SER A 11 1.08 11.30 7.53
CA SER A 11 0.19 12.42 7.91
C SER A 11 0.33 13.68 7.03
N GLY A 12 1.43 13.81 6.30
CA GLY A 12 1.64 14.88 5.31
C GLY A 12 0.98 14.64 3.95
N TYR A 13 0.23 13.53 3.78
CA TYR A 13 -0.34 13.11 2.50
C TYR A 13 -1.84 12.84 2.62
N ARG A 14 -2.59 13.15 1.56
CA ARG A 14 -3.94 12.61 1.35
C ARG A 14 -3.81 11.31 0.59
N LEU A 15 -4.37 10.25 1.13
CA LEU A 15 -4.40 8.94 0.49
C LEU A 15 -5.80 8.71 -0.05
N MET A 16 -5.93 8.66 -1.37
CA MET A 16 -7.19 8.37 -2.05
C MET A 16 -7.15 6.95 -2.58
N VAL A 17 -8.20 6.17 -2.39
CA VAL A 17 -8.33 4.84 -3.01
C VAL A 17 -8.44 5.02 -4.53
N THR A 18 -7.55 4.36 -5.28
CA THR A 18 -7.62 4.27 -6.75
C THR A 18 -7.98 2.88 -7.23
N GLU A 19 -7.70 1.84 -6.45
CA GLU A 19 -8.27 0.51 -6.62
C GLU A 19 -8.76 0.03 -5.25
N ALA A 20 -10.04 -0.34 -5.16
CA ALA A 20 -10.66 -0.81 -3.93
C ALA A 20 -9.92 -2.03 -3.35
N PRO A 21 -9.95 -2.24 -2.02
CA PRO A 21 -9.33 -3.41 -1.41
C PRO A 21 -9.88 -4.70 -2.02
N ALA A 22 -8.99 -5.59 -2.45
CA ALA A 22 -9.34 -6.88 -3.01
C ALA A 22 -8.41 -7.97 -2.49
N ALA A 23 -8.90 -9.22 -2.47
CA ALA A 23 -8.10 -10.38 -2.15
C ALA A 23 -6.89 -10.44 -3.09
N LYS A 24 -5.71 -10.51 -2.52
CA LYS A 24 -4.46 -10.55 -3.27
C LYS A 24 -4.33 -11.91 -3.91
N MET A 25 -4.26 -11.95 -5.23
CA MET A 25 -4.11 -13.19 -5.98
C MET A 25 -2.63 -13.45 -6.31
N ARG A 26 -2.26 -14.72 -6.37
CA ARG A 26 -0.98 -15.19 -6.93
C ARG A 26 -1.25 -16.24 -7.99
N GLU A 27 -0.44 -16.20 -9.04
CA GLU A 27 -0.36 -17.26 -10.03
C GLU A 27 0.72 -18.25 -9.60
N ALA A 28 0.39 -19.54 -9.58
CA ALA A 28 1.34 -20.62 -9.35
C ALA A 28 2.06 -21.00 -10.66
N GLU A 29 3.15 -21.78 -10.57
CA GLU A 29 3.92 -22.20 -11.74
C GLU A 29 3.12 -23.01 -12.76
N ASP A 30 2.02 -23.64 -12.32
CA ASP A 30 1.09 -24.39 -13.17
C ASP A 30 0.00 -23.52 -13.82
N GLY A 31 0.05 -22.19 -13.62
CA GLY A 31 -0.94 -21.23 -14.13
C GLY A 31 -2.19 -21.10 -13.27
N THR A 32 -2.30 -21.82 -12.15
CA THR A 32 -3.46 -21.71 -11.25
C THR A 32 -3.40 -20.39 -10.48
N VAL A 33 -4.50 -19.65 -10.47
CA VAL A 33 -4.64 -18.42 -9.68
C VAL A 33 -5.29 -18.75 -8.34
N THR A 34 -4.60 -18.47 -7.24
CA THR A 34 -5.09 -18.70 -5.88
C THR A 34 -4.92 -17.45 -5.01
N PRO A 35 -5.78 -17.23 -3.99
CA PRO A 35 -5.55 -16.19 -3.01
C PRO A 35 -4.22 -16.39 -2.29
N VAL A 36 -3.54 -15.29 -2.00
CA VAL A 36 -2.39 -15.27 -1.10
C VAL A 36 -2.91 -15.41 0.32
N VAL A 37 -2.43 -16.44 1.01
CA VAL A 37 -2.82 -16.75 2.38
C VAL A 37 -1.61 -16.63 3.29
N ASP A 38 -1.78 -15.98 4.44
CA ASP A 38 -0.76 -15.97 5.48
C ASP A 38 -0.57 -17.38 6.06
N ARG A 39 0.69 -17.81 6.16
CA ARG A 39 1.00 -19.21 6.52
C ARG A 39 0.70 -19.54 7.99
N MET A 40 0.69 -18.55 8.87
CA MET A 40 0.52 -18.77 10.31
C MET A 40 -0.94 -18.67 10.72
N SER A 41 -1.63 -17.63 10.26
CA SER A 41 -3.02 -17.35 10.59
C SER A 41 -4.02 -18.06 9.66
N GLY A 42 -3.61 -18.39 8.43
CA GLY A 42 -4.52 -18.90 7.41
C GLY A 42 -5.43 -17.83 6.80
N GLU A 43 -5.23 -16.55 7.12
CA GLU A 43 -6.05 -15.46 6.58
C GLU A 43 -5.64 -15.08 5.15
N VAL A 44 -6.65 -14.76 4.32
CA VAL A 44 -6.43 -14.22 2.97
C VAL A 44 -5.90 -12.80 3.08
N GLN A 45 -4.78 -12.53 2.41
CA GLN A 45 -4.21 -11.20 2.33
C GLN A 45 -4.94 -10.36 1.29
N TYR A 46 -5.04 -9.06 1.55
CA TYR A 46 -5.66 -8.10 0.66
C TYR A 46 -4.62 -7.09 0.15
N VAL A 47 -4.96 -6.43 -0.95
CA VAL A 47 -4.19 -5.30 -1.48
C VAL A 47 -5.13 -4.16 -1.82
N VAL A 48 -4.69 -2.94 -1.56
CA VAL A 48 -5.37 -1.70 -1.97
C VAL A 48 -4.36 -0.81 -2.70
N THR A 49 -4.82 -0.12 -3.74
CA THR A 49 -4.00 0.88 -4.44
C THR A 49 -4.48 2.27 -4.02
N LEU A 50 -3.53 3.11 -3.61
CA LEU A 50 -3.79 4.46 -3.11
C LEU A 50 -2.99 5.49 -3.91
N PHE A 51 -3.59 6.63 -4.22
CA PHE A 51 -2.87 7.81 -4.66
C PHE A 51 -2.49 8.69 -3.46
N ALA A 52 -1.20 8.73 -3.15
CA ALA A 52 -0.62 9.54 -2.08
C ALA A 52 -0.25 10.94 -2.61
N LYS A 53 -1.09 11.93 -2.32
CA LYS A 53 -0.88 13.33 -2.72
C LYS A 53 -0.38 14.16 -1.54
N PRO A 54 0.78 14.83 -1.63
CA PRO A 54 1.21 15.75 -0.58
C PRO A 54 0.13 16.78 -0.24
N MET A 55 -0.07 17.02 1.05
CA MET A 55 -0.93 18.08 1.54
C MET A 55 -0.37 19.44 1.08
N PRO A 56 -1.23 20.40 0.71
CA PRO A 56 -0.79 21.76 0.44
C PRO A 56 -0.09 22.35 1.66
N VAL A 57 1.02 23.05 1.44
CA VAL A 57 1.70 23.83 2.47
C VAL A 57 1.73 25.28 2.00
N GLU A 58 1.43 26.21 2.90
CA GLU A 58 1.40 27.64 2.59
C GLU A 58 2.73 28.10 1.97
N GLY A 59 2.64 28.99 0.97
CA GLY A 59 3.80 29.50 0.24
C GLY A 59 4.51 28.49 -0.66
N ARG A 60 4.02 27.24 -0.77
CA ARG A 60 4.63 26.20 -1.61
C ARG A 60 3.64 25.60 -2.59
N LYS A 61 4.07 25.40 -3.83
CA LYS A 61 3.31 24.62 -4.81
C LYS A 61 3.18 23.18 -4.30
N ALA A 62 1.98 22.62 -4.37
CA ALA A 62 1.75 21.23 -3.99
C ALA A 62 2.60 20.28 -4.85
N GLY A 63 3.31 19.36 -4.20
CA GLY A 63 4.12 18.34 -4.88
C GLY A 63 3.27 17.41 -5.75
N LYS A 64 3.91 16.69 -6.68
CA LYS A 64 3.24 15.60 -7.42
C LYS A 64 2.86 14.48 -6.44
N GLY A 65 1.75 13.80 -6.73
CA GLY A 65 1.37 12.60 -5.99
C GLY A 65 1.94 11.36 -6.67
N GLU A 66 1.87 10.24 -5.97
CA GLU A 66 2.36 8.94 -6.43
C GLU A 66 1.36 7.85 -6.06
N GLU A 67 1.23 6.82 -6.90
CA GLU A 67 0.47 5.63 -6.57
C GLU A 67 1.30 4.67 -5.75
N ILE A 68 0.72 4.18 -4.65
CA ILE A 68 1.31 3.15 -3.80
C ILE A 68 0.37 1.95 -3.69
N ARG A 69 0.94 0.75 -3.69
CA ARG A 69 0.23 -0.49 -3.39
C ARG A 69 0.52 -0.92 -1.97
N VAL A 70 -0.53 -1.15 -1.19
CA VAL A 70 -0.45 -1.47 0.23
C VAL A 70 -1.03 -2.87 0.47
N ASN A 71 -0.21 -3.76 1.02
CA ASN A 71 -0.68 -5.08 1.46
C ASN A 71 -1.34 -4.97 2.84
N LEU A 72 -2.46 -5.67 3.00
CA LEU A 72 -3.21 -5.77 4.24
C LEU A 72 -3.21 -7.24 4.70
N PRO A 73 -3.10 -7.51 6.02
CA PRO A 73 -3.04 -8.87 6.54
C PRO A 73 -4.37 -9.63 6.37
N GLY A 74 -5.49 -8.90 6.25
CA GLY A 74 -6.83 -9.43 6.08
C GLY A 74 -7.76 -8.41 5.41
N ASP A 75 -9.04 -8.75 5.35
CA ASP A 75 -10.10 -7.88 4.81
C ASP A 75 -10.24 -6.60 5.67
N PRO A 76 -10.11 -5.39 5.10
CA PRO A 76 -10.27 -4.15 5.86
C PRO A 76 -11.73 -3.83 6.24
N GLY A 77 -12.71 -4.59 5.74
CA GLY A 77 -14.14 -4.36 5.91
C GLY A 77 -14.77 -3.66 4.69
N GLU A 78 -16.08 -3.46 4.78
CA GLU A 78 -16.86 -2.84 3.70
C GLU A 78 -16.71 -1.32 3.65
N GLY A 79 -17.04 -0.72 2.49
CA GLY A 79 -17.15 0.74 2.35
C GLY A 79 -15.85 1.46 2.04
N PHE A 80 -14.88 0.80 1.38
CA PHE A 80 -13.66 1.42 0.86
C PHE A 80 -13.65 1.42 -0.68
N GLU A 81 -14.43 2.34 -1.24
CA GLU A 81 -14.61 2.46 -2.69
C GLU A 81 -13.56 3.39 -3.33
N GLU A 82 -13.40 3.28 -4.65
CA GLU A 82 -12.57 4.20 -5.43
C GLU A 82 -12.99 5.67 -5.18
N GLY A 83 -11.99 6.55 -5.03
CA GLY A 83 -12.18 7.97 -4.74
C GLY A 83 -12.35 8.31 -3.25
N MET A 84 -12.53 7.32 -2.36
CA MET A 84 -12.56 7.56 -0.92
C MET A 84 -11.19 7.92 -0.37
N TYR A 85 -11.16 8.76 0.68
CA TYR A 85 -9.94 9.10 1.38
C TYR A 85 -9.80 8.26 2.65
N VAL A 86 -8.59 7.77 2.89
CA VAL A 86 -8.29 6.88 4.02
C VAL A 86 -7.00 7.26 4.74
N GLU A 87 -6.87 6.78 5.96
CA GLU A 87 -5.63 6.66 6.72
C GLU A 87 -5.21 5.19 6.78
N LEU A 88 -3.90 4.93 6.72
CA LEU A 88 -3.34 3.60 6.96
C LEU A 88 -3.10 3.40 8.46
N VAL A 89 -3.61 2.30 9.01
CA VAL A 89 -3.39 1.94 10.43
C VAL A 89 -2.05 1.21 10.54
N ASN A 90 -1.15 1.68 11.41
CA ASN A 90 0.18 1.08 11.65
C ASN A 90 0.96 0.80 10.36
N ALA A 91 1.06 1.82 9.50
CA ALA A 91 1.73 1.69 8.21
C ALA A 91 3.23 1.41 8.38
N VAL A 92 3.73 0.44 7.61
CA VAL A 92 5.15 0.12 7.53
C VAL A 92 5.60 -0.06 6.07
N VAL A 93 6.90 0.09 5.85
CA VAL A 93 7.58 -0.27 4.62
C VAL A 93 8.63 -1.32 4.91
N ASN A 94 8.73 -2.23 3.97
CA ASN A 94 9.74 -3.26 3.96
C ASN A 94 10.57 -3.06 2.70
N THR A 95 11.88 -3.26 2.77
CA THR A 95 12.72 -3.28 1.58
C THR A 95 12.75 -4.68 0.98
N TYR A 96 13.04 -4.77 -0.30
CA TYR A 96 13.34 -6.02 -0.96
C TYR A 96 14.49 -5.83 -1.95
N GLU A 97 15.21 -6.91 -2.18
CA GLU A 97 16.23 -7.04 -3.20
C GLU A 97 16.00 -8.38 -3.91
N ILE A 98 15.94 -8.34 -5.23
CA ILE A 98 15.83 -9.50 -6.10
C ILE A 98 17.20 -9.67 -6.75
N PRO A 99 17.93 -10.76 -6.43
CA PRO A 99 19.21 -11.03 -7.07
C PRO A 99 19.02 -11.35 -8.55
N ASP A 100 20.06 -11.08 -9.34
CA ASP A 100 20.11 -11.45 -10.74
C ASP A 100 20.06 -12.99 -10.90
N ARG A 101 19.35 -13.44 -11.94
CA ARG A 101 19.12 -14.88 -12.18
C ARG A 101 20.38 -15.61 -12.64
N VAL A 102 21.34 -14.90 -13.24
CA VAL A 102 22.58 -15.45 -13.80
C VAL A 102 23.75 -15.27 -12.83
N ASP A 103 23.86 -14.11 -12.20
CA ASP A 103 24.88 -13.82 -11.20
C ASP A 103 24.24 -13.38 -9.86
N PRO A 104 24.03 -14.31 -8.90
CA PRO A 104 23.37 -14.01 -7.64
C PRO A 104 24.08 -12.99 -6.74
N ARG A 105 25.32 -12.59 -7.07
CA ARG A 105 26.05 -11.52 -6.37
C ARG A 105 25.62 -10.12 -6.83
N LYS A 106 24.88 -10.03 -7.92
CA LYS A 106 24.31 -8.78 -8.45
C LYS A 106 22.85 -8.68 -8.08
N ILE A 107 22.39 -7.45 -7.84
CA ILE A 107 20.98 -7.15 -7.61
C ILE A 107 20.34 -6.74 -8.93
N ALA A 108 19.31 -7.46 -9.36
CA ALA A 108 18.54 -7.15 -10.55
C ALA A 108 17.43 -6.11 -10.28
N SER A 109 16.85 -6.15 -9.09
CA SER A 109 15.84 -5.17 -8.67
C SER A 109 15.89 -4.95 -7.16
N ALA A 110 15.61 -3.73 -6.72
CA ALA A 110 15.39 -3.42 -5.33
C ALA A 110 14.23 -2.44 -5.23
N GLY A 111 13.55 -2.43 -4.09
CA GLY A 111 12.42 -1.53 -3.90
C GLY A 111 11.84 -1.56 -2.50
N LEU A 112 10.72 -0.87 -2.37
CA LEU A 112 9.93 -0.78 -1.16
C LEU A 112 8.58 -1.47 -1.39
N TRP A 113 8.05 -2.12 -0.35
CA TRP A 113 6.68 -2.59 -0.34
C TRP A 113 5.97 -2.09 0.91
N PHE A 114 4.80 -1.50 0.73
CA PHE A 114 3.99 -0.94 1.80
C PHE A 114 3.08 -2.00 2.41
N LYS A 115 2.89 -1.91 3.72
CA LYS A 115 1.94 -2.70 4.48
C LYS A 115 1.20 -1.80 5.46
N ALA A 116 -0.01 -2.19 5.84
CA ALA A 116 -0.74 -1.59 6.94
C ALA A 116 -1.56 -2.66 7.66
N ALA A 117 -1.87 -2.44 8.93
CA ALA A 117 -2.76 -3.32 9.70
C ALA A 117 -4.22 -3.21 9.26
N GLY A 118 -4.59 -2.10 8.61
CA GLY A 118 -5.96 -1.85 8.13
C GLY A 118 -6.12 -0.44 7.57
N LEU A 119 -7.36 -0.11 7.24
CA LEU A 119 -7.77 1.18 6.68
C LEU A 119 -8.74 1.87 7.64
N LYS A 120 -8.67 3.20 7.68
CA LYS A 120 -9.62 4.04 8.40
C LYS A 120 -10.18 5.10 7.44
N PRO A 121 -11.50 5.25 7.31
CA PRO A 121 -12.08 6.28 6.46
C PRO A 121 -11.78 7.68 7.02
N VAL A 122 -11.48 8.62 6.12
CA VAL A 122 -11.30 10.03 6.45
C VAL A 122 -12.49 10.81 5.91
N ALA A 123 -13.27 11.41 6.81
CA ALA A 123 -14.28 12.38 6.40
C ALA A 123 -13.59 13.52 5.66
N ARG A 124 -13.98 13.75 4.40
CA ARG A 124 -13.46 14.89 3.64
C ARG A 124 -13.83 16.17 4.40
N PRO A 125 -12.87 17.01 4.83
CA PRO A 125 -13.22 18.33 5.31
C PRO A 125 -13.88 19.06 4.14
N VAL A 126 -15.10 19.54 4.36
CA VAL A 126 -15.78 20.41 3.39
C VAL A 126 -14.83 21.58 3.14
N ARG A 127 -14.37 21.74 1.89
CA ARG A 127 -13.66 22.95 1.52
C ARG A 127 -14.70 24.06 1.58
N ASN A 128 -14.63 24.94 2.59
CA ASN A 128 -15.24 26.24 2.45
C ASN A 128 -14.56 26.91 1.25
N ALA A 129 -15.33 27.13 0.19
CA ALA A 129 -14.90 27.96 -0.91
C ALA A 129 -14.61 29.36 -0.33
N ALA A 130 -13.36 29.80 -0.48
CA ALA A 130 -12.97 31.20 -0.32
C ALA A 130 -13.04 31.86 -1.70
#